data_AF-A0A6I7Z542-F1
#
_entry.id   AF-A0A6I7Z542-F1
#
_cell.length_a   1.000
_cell.length_b   1.000
_cell.length_c   1.000
_cell.angle_alpha   90.00
_cell.angle_beta   90.00
_cell.angle_gamma   90.00
#
_symmetry.space_group_name_H-M   'P 1'
#
loop_
_entity.id
_entity.type
_entity.pdbx_description
1 polymer ?
#
loop_
_entity_poly.entity_id
_entity_poly.type
_entity_poly.pdbx_seq_one_letter_code
_entity_poly.pdbx_strand_id
1 'polypeptide(L)'
;MIFVITIISVIAFALTNIFAKKAWQTFLSIIFAAIFLVSLGFIIANDHDHYGMKRVTETTTQSLTSSADSKDMKMLLYQPLGNGEEKVFLYKTNESQIKPKSTGTDHVTNLVKKDQTKSQLKIKKSYWVYKNNTAKFWFRFTSKNHLLIEEKNIFEVQKNWLVLSTKQAKKLAEIVQENKTSMQTEAKSFVQDKVKEALMKNPTLNQVAQQKIIQQATADYQQQTIAKIIAKVTK
;
A
#
# COMPACT_ATOMS: atom_id res chain seq x y z
N MET A 1 32.53 11.99 5.88
CA MET A 1 33.74 12.80 6.06
C MET A 1 33.46 14.28 6.22
N ILE A 2 32.50 14.85 5.49
CA ILE A 2 32.27 16.30 5.48
C ILE A 2 32.02 16.87 6.88
N PHE A 3 31.24 16.17 7.71
CA PHE A 3 31.01 16.54 9.12
C PHE A 3 32.31 16.65 9.94
N VAL A 4 33.24 15.71 9.73
CA VAL A 4 34.54 15.70 10.42
C VAL A 4 35.40 16.88 9.95
N ILE A 5 35.41 17.16 8.64
CA ILE A 5 36.12 18.33 8.09
C ILE A 5 35.54 19.62 8.68
N THR A 6 34.22 19.73 8.79
CA THR A 6 33.57 20.89 9.42
C THR A 6 34.08 21.10 10.85
N ILE A 7 34.10 20.06 11.68
CA ILE A 7 34.59 20.17 13.07
C ILE A 7 36.07 20.56 13.11
N ILE A 8 36.92 19.87 12.33
CA ILE A 8 38.37 20.14 12.31
C ILE A 8 38.64 21.57 11.82
N SER A 9 37.92 22.04 10.81
CA SER A 9 38.09 23.39 10.26
C SER A 9 37.74 24.49 11.27
N VAL A 10 36.71 24.31 12.10
CA VAL A 10 36.37 25.27 13.18
C VAL A 10 37.45 25.30 14.25
N ILE A 11 37.93 24.13 14.69
CA ILE A 11 38.99 24.05 15.69
C ILE A 11 40.29 24.66 15.14
N ALA A 12 40.66 24.33 13.92
CA ALA A 12 41.85 24.89 13.26
C ALA A 12 41.73 26.40 13.06
N PHE A 13 40.54 26.90 12.68
CA PHE A 13 40.26 28.33 12.60
C PHE A 13 40.48 29.02 13.96
N ALA A 14 39.89 28.48 15.03
CA ALA A 14 40.03 29.04 16.37
C ALA A 14 41.48 29.06 16.85
N LEU A 15 42.20 27.92 16.73
CA LEU A 15 43.59 27.82 17.18
C LEU A 15 44.51 28.74 16.38
N THR A 16 44.36 28.80 15.05
CA THR A 16 45.19 29.70 14.23
C THR A 16 44.92 31.16 14.53
N ASN A 17 43.68 31.54 14.87
CA ASN A 17 43.33 32.91 15.23
C ASN A 17 43.88 33.31 16.62
N ILE A 18 43.70 32.45 17.64
CA ILE A 18 44.18 32.69 19.01
C ILE A 18 45.70 32.88 19.06
N PHE A 19 46.45 32.12 18.25
CA PHE A 19 47.92 32.15 18.25
C PHE A 19 48.53 32.94 17.07
N ALA A 20 47.72 33.70 16.32
CA ALA A 20 48.20 34.47 15.18
C ALA A 20 49.14 35.61 15.62
N LYS A 21 50.41 35.53 15.21
CA LYS A 21 51.43 36.58 15.37
C LYS A 21 52.06 37.01 14.05
N LYS A 22 51.81 36.27 12.96
CA LYS A 22 52.39 36.51 11.64
C LYS A 22 51.29 36.54 10.58
N ALA A 23 51.47 37.35 9.52
CA ALA A 23 50.49 37.51 8.45
C ALA A 23 50.07 36.18 7.77
N TRP A 24 50.99 35.22 7.63
CA TRP A 24 50.68 33.90 7.05
C TRP A 24 49.70 33.09 7.90
N GLN A 25 49.71 33.25 9.23
CA GLN A 25 48.79 32.57 10.15
C GLN A 25 47.39 33.17 10.04
N THR A 26 47.29 34.48 9.85
CA THR A 26 46.02 35.16 9.55
C THR A 26 45.45 34.68 8.22
N PHE A 27 46.28 34.59 7.17
CA PHE A 27 45.86 34.04 5.87
C PHE A 27 45.39 32.58 6.00
N LEU A 28 46.12 31.74 6.75
CA LEU A 28 45.72 30.36 7.01
C LEU A 28 44.39 30.26 7.78
N SER A 29 44.15 31.15 8.73
CA SER A 29 42.87 31.24 9.45
C SER A 29 41.72 31.54 8.48
N ILE A 30 41.90 32.47 7.53
CA ILE A 30 40.89 32.77 6.50
C ILE A 30 40.60 31.53 5.64
N ILE A 31 41.61 30.73 5.30
CA ILE A 31 41.42 29.46 4.58
C ILE A 31 40.56 28.49 5.40
N PHE A 32 40.84 28.31 6.70
CA PHE A 32 40.04 27.42 7.54
C PHE A 32 38.60 27.92 7.71
N ALA A 33 38.39 29.23 7.82
CA ALA A 33 37.05 29.82 7.79
C ALA A 33 36.32 29.53 6.47
N ALA A 34 36.99 29.68 5.34
CA ALA A 34 36.41 29.37 4.03
C ALA A 34 36.05 27.88 3.89
N ILE A 35 36.95 26.97 4.33
CA ILE A 35 36.69 25.52 4.32
C ILE A 35 35.46 25.19 5.18
N PHE A 36 35.35 25.79 6.37
CA PHE A 36 34.19 25.62 7.24
C PHE A 36 32.88 26.05 6.57
N LEU A 37 32.87 27.24 5.94
CA LEU A 37 31.69 27.76 5.26
C LEU A 37 31.29 26.89 4.06
N VAL A 38 32.27 26.45 3.26
CA VAL A 38 32.04 25.55 2.12
C VAL A 38 31.54 24.18 2.59
N SER A 39 32.12 23.61 3.66
CA SER A 39 31.70 22.31 4.17
C SER A 39 30.29 22.38 4.76
N LEU A 40 29.94 23.46 5.46
CA LEU A 40 28.59 23.71 5.92
C LEU A 40 27.61 23.86 4.74
N GLY A 41 27.99 24.59 3.69
CA GLY A 41 27.21 24.70 2.47
C GLY A 41 26.90 23.34 1.83
N PHE A 42 27.90 22.44 1.76
CA PHE A 42 27.67 21.09 1.26
C PHE A 42 26.80 20.22 2.19
N ILE A 43 26.88 20.41 3.51
CA ILE A 43 25.98 19.74 4.45
C ILE A 43 24.55 20.17 4.19
N ILE A 44 24.29 21.49 4.09
CA ILE A 44 22.95 22.04 3.82
C ILE A 44 22.45 21.57 2.46
N ALA A 45 23.25 21.68 1.40
CA ALA A 45 22.87 21.23 0.06
C ALA A 45 22.57 19.73 0.01
N ASN A 46 23.24 18.92 0.83
CA ASN A 46 22.96 17.49 0.89
C ASN A 46 21.75 17.15 1.77
N ASP A 47 21.49 17.91 2.83
CA ASP A 47 20.34 17.72 3.71
C ASP A 47 19.03 18.18 3.06
N HIS A 48 19.03 19.37 2.45
CA HIS A 48 17.86 19.95 1.79
C HIS A 48 17.68 19.45 0.35
N ASP A 49 18.71 19.60 -0.49
CA ASP A 49 18.62 19.30 -1.93
C ASP A 49 19.07 17.89 -2.29
N HIS A 50 19.43 17.07 -1.30
CA HIS A 50 19.83 15.68 -1.51
C HIS A 50 21.04 15.55 -2.46
N TYR A 51 21.96 16.53 -2.43
CA TYR A 51 23.11 16.64 -3.33
C TYR A 51 23.92 15.33 -3.52
N GLY A 52 24.20 14.61 -2.44
CA GLY A 52 24.92 13.33 -2.45
C GLY A 52 24.04 12.09 -2.71
N MET A 53 22.73 12.26 -2.85
CA MET A 53 21.73 11.19 -2.85
C MET A 53 20.98 11.11 -4.19
N LYS A 54 20.59 9.90 -4.58
CA LYS A 54 19.65 9.65 -5.69
C LYS A 54 18.42 8.92 -5.15
N ARG A 55 17.30 9.16 -5.81
CA ARG A 55 16.07 8.43 -5.58
C ARG A 55 16.14 7.11 -6.33
N VAL A 56 15.87 6.02 -5.62
CA VAL A 56 15.71 4.67 -6.20
C VAL A 56 14.34 4.15 -5.79
N THR A 57 13.61 3.55 -6.73
CA THR A 57 12.31 2.93 -6.44
C THR A 57 12.40 1.43 -6.60
N GLU A 58 12.09 0.71 -5.52
CA GLU A 58 11.98 -0.73 -5.49
C GLU A 58 10.51 -1.13 -5.58
N THR A 59 10.21 -2.15 -6.39
CA THR A 59 8.85 -2.66 -6.55
C THR A 59 8.80 -4.13 -6.18
N THR A 60 7.97 -4.45 -5.20
CA THR A 60 7.67 -5.84 -4.80
C THR A 60 6.23 -6.15 -5.12
N THR A 61 5.99 -7.31 -5.72
CA THR A 61 4.63 -7.80 -6.01
C THR A 61 4.33 -9.01 -5.14
N GLN A 62 3.16 -9.00 -4.49
CA GLN A 62 2.67 -10.09 -3.66
C GLN A 62 1.28 -10.49 -4.15
N SER A 63 0.97 -11.79 -4.16
CA SER A 63 -0.40 -12.26 -4.36
C SER A 63 -1.32 -11.71 -3.27
N LEU A 64 -2.58 -11.46 -3.59
CA LEU A 64 -3.60 -11.13 -2.60
C LEU A 64 -4.57 -12.29 -2.39
N THR A 65 -4.90 -12.52 -1.13
CA THR A 65 -5.99 -13.41 -0.69
C THR A 65 -7.03 -12.58 0.07
N SER A 66 -8.25 -13.13 0.23
CA SER A 66 -9.33 -12.39 0.90
C SER A 66 -8.91 -11.95 2.29
N SER A 67 -9.10 -10.67 2.61
CA SER A 67 -8.80 -10.09 3.92
C SER A 67 -9.71 -10.62 5.02
N ALA A 68 -10.90 -11.10 4.65
CA ALA A 68 -11.89 -11.68 5.54
C ALA A 68 -12.02 -13.19 5.31
N ASP A 69 -12.31 -13.92 6.39
CA ASP A 69 -12.54 -15.36 6.35
C ASP A 69 -13.98 -15.63 5.86
N SER A 70 -14.17 -15.52 4.54
CA SER A 70 -15.41 -15.86 3.85
C SER A 70 -15.09 -16.81 2.70
N LYS A 71 -15.80 -17.94 2.66
CA LYS A 71 -15.64 -18.94 1.58
C LYS A 71 -16.23 -18.47 0.25
N ASP A 72 -17.28 -17.66 0.32
CA ASP A 72 -18.09 -17.28 -0.85
C ASP A 72 -17.75 -15.89 -1.38
N MET A 73 -17.08 -15.04 -0.58
CA MET A 73 -16.81 -13.65 -0.94
C MET A 73 -15.32 -13.30 -0.76
N LYS A 74 -14.71 -12.85 -1.86
CA LYS A 74 -13.35 -12.28 -1.83
C LYS A 74 -13.45 -10.81 -1.46
N MET A 75 -12.71 -10.40 -0.43
CA MET A 75 -12.77 -9.03 0.09
C MET A 75 -11.39 -8.44 0.29
N LEU A 76 -11.25 -7.15 0.00
CA LEU A 76 -10.18 -6.30 0.49
C LEU A 76 -10.79 -5.34 1.51
N LEU A 77 -10.34 -5.42 2.76
CA LEU A 77 -10.87 -4.60 3.84
C LEU A 77 -10.06 -3.32 4.04
N TYR A 78 -10.73 -2.26 4.48
CA TYR A 78 -10.05 -1.04 4.94
C TYR A 78 -10.69 -0.44 6.19
N GLN A 79 -9.93 0.37 6.91
CA GLN A 79 -10.37 1.19 8.03
C GLN A 79 -10.18 2.67 7.62
N PRO A 80 -11.24 3.48 7.53
CA PRO A 80 -11.10 4.92 7.35
C PRO A 80 -10.49 5.57 8.60
N LEU A 81 -9.67 6.60 8.41
CA LEU A 81 -9.10 7.45 9.46
C LEU A 81 -9.67 8.86 9.36
N GLY A 82 -9.79 9.58 10.48
CA GLY A 82 -10.24 10.98 10.51
C GLY A 82 -11.57 11.20 9.77
N ASN A 83 -11.53 12.05 8.75
CA ASN A 83 -12.67 12.37 7.87
C ASN A 83 -13.02 11.26 6.86
N GLY A 84 -12.23 10.20 6.77
CA GLY A 84 -12.42 9.04 5.89
C GLY A 84 -11.70 9.08 4.55
N GLU A 85 -10.96 10.14 4.25
CA GLU A 85 -10.11 10.23 3.05
C GLU A 85 -8.91 9.29 3.17
N GLU A 86 -8.23 9.33 4.32
CA GLU A 86 -7.15 8.41 4.63
C GLU A 86 -7.70 7.03 5.01
N LYS A 87 -7.13 5.99 4.40
CA LYS A 87 -7.57 4.60 4.59
C LYS A 87 -6.38 3.70 4.86
N VAL A 88 -6.50 2.93 5.93
CA VAL A 88 -5.59 1.85 6.26
C VAL A 88 -6.18 0.56 5.72
N PHE A 89 -5.47 -0.10 4.82
CA PHE A 89 -5.93 -1.34 4.20
C PHE A 89 -5.48 -2.54 5.02
N LEU A 90 -6.40 -3.47 5.20
CA LEU A 90 -6.17 -4.76 5.84
C LEU A 90 -6.11 -5.81 4.73
N TYR A 91 -4.99 -6.52 4.60
CA TYR A 91 -4.75 -7.44 3.49
C TYR A 91 -4.07 -8.74 3.92
N LYS A 92 -4.38 -9.83 3.21
CA LYS A 92 -3.67 -11.11 3.31
C LYS A 92 -2.96 -11.39 1.99
N THR A 93 -1.81 -12.04 2.10
CA THR A 93 -0.93 -12.41 0.98
C THR A 93 -0.83 -13.93 0.80
N ASN A 94 -1.32 -14.68 1.78
CA ASN A 94 -1.40 -16.13 1.82
C ASN A 94 -2.70 -16.54 2.53
N GLU A 95 -3.34 -17.63 2.10
CA GLU A 95 -4.56 -18.18 2.69
C GLU A 95 -4.35 -18.71 4.11
N SER A 96 -3.13 -19.16 4.45
CA SER A 96 -2.81 -19.65 5.80
C SER A 96 -2.67 -18.54 6.85
N GLN A 97 -2.70 -17.26 6.44
CA GLN A 97 -2.62 -16.15 7.38
C GLN A 97 -3.91 -16.03 8.21
N ILE A 98 -3.78 -16.23 9.52
CA ILE A 98 -4.90 -16.08 10.46
C ILE A 98 -5.38 -14.63 10.49
N LYS A 99 -4.47 -13.66 10.64
CA LYS A 99 -4.79 -12.23 10.72
C LYS A 99 -4.30 -11.47 9.48
N PRO A 100 -5.08 -10.49 8.96
CA PRO A 100 -4.61 -9.60 7.91
C PRO A 100 -3.48 -8.70 8.41
N LYS A 101 -2.58 -8.33 7.51
CA LYS A 101 -1.60 -7.25 7.71
C LYS A 101 -2.29 -5.90 7.50
N SER A 102 -1.79 -4.86 8.14
CA SER A 102 -2.23 -3.49 7.95
C SER A 102 -1.22 -2.71 7.11
N THR A 103 -1.69 -1.80 6.25
CA THR A 103 -0.80 -0.77 5.69
C THR A 103 -0.40 0.22 6.78
N GLY A 104 0.74 0.88 6.59
CA GLY A 104 1.16 2.00 7.43
C GLY A 104 0.42 3.30 7.07
N THR A 105 0.73 4.36 7.81
CA THR A 105 0.18 5.71 7.61
C THR A 105 1.26 6.74 7.27
N ASP A 106 2.48 6.55 7.75
CA ASP A 106 3.59 7.49 7.56
C ASP A 106 4.21 7.36 6.17
N HIS A 107 4.18 8.43 5.38
CA HIS A 107 4.62 8.45 3.97
C HIS A 107 4.01 7.36 3.08
N VAL A 108 2.85 6.80 3.47
CA VAL A 108 2.17 5.72 2.77
C VAL A 108 0.97 6.26 2.00
N THR A 109 0.87 5.91 0.72
CA THR A 109 -0.33 6.12 -0.09
C THR A 109 -0.89 4.78 -0.54
N ASN A 110 -2.20 4.60 -0.36
CA ASN A 110 -2.90 3.39 -0.77
C ASN A 110 -3.83 3.68 -1.95
N LEU A 111 -3.69 2.93 -3.04
CA LEU A 111 -4.53 3.02 -4.23
C LEU A 111 -5.17 1.67 -4.52
N VAL A 112 -6.44 1.67 -4.89
CA VAL A 112 -7.17 0.47 -5.31
C VAL A 112 -7.51 0.57 -6.79
N LYS A 113 -7.08 -0.41 -7.57
CA LYS A 113 -7.47 -0.61 -8.96
C LYS A 113 -8.40 -1.82 -9.04
N LYS A 114 -9.65 -1.57 -9.40
CA LYS A 114 -10.67 -2.62 -9.59
C LYS A 114 -10.60 -3.20 -11.01
N ASP A 115 -11.31 -4.30 -11.23
CA ASP A 115 -11.47 -4.95 -12.53
C ASP A 115 -10.15 -5.38 -13.19
N GLN A 116 -9.16 -5.76 -12.37
CA GLN A 116 -7.86 -6.22 -12.84
C GLN A 116 -7.89 -7.72 -13.19
N THR A 117 -6.94 -8.18 -13.99
CA THR A 117 -6.85 -9.59 -14.40
C THR A 117 -6.41 -10.52 -13.25
N LYS A 118 -5.61 -10.00 -12.31
CA LYS A 118 -5.10 -10.71 -11.13
C LYS A 118 -5.31 -9.88 -9.87
N SER A 119 -5.50 -10.56 -8.75
CA SER A 119 -5.52 -9.92 -7.43
C SER A 119 -4.13 -9.96 -6.80
N GLN A 120 -3.50 -8.79 -6.68
CA GLN A 120 -2.13 -8.65 -6.20
C GLN A 120 -1.89 -7.27 -5.59
N LEU A 121 -0.91 -7.21 -4.68
CA LEU A 121 -0.43 -5.99 -4.07
C LEU A 121 0.93 -5.65 -4.67
N LYS A 122 1.03 -4.51 -5.34
CA LYS A 122 2.30 -3.92 -5.76
C LYS A 122 2.71 -2.86 -4.75
N ILE A 123 3.82 -3.10 -4.05
CA ILE A 123 4.40 -2.17 -3.09
C ILE A 123 5.56 -1.49 -3.79
N LYS A 124 5.47 -0.17 -3.97
CA LYS A 124 6.56 0.65 -4.49
C LYS A 124 7.15 1.49 -3.37
N LYS A 125 8.39 1.23 -2.98
CA LYS A 125 9.11 2.04 -1.98
C LYS A 125 10.18 2.86 -2.67
N SER A 126 10.15 4.17 -2.46
CA SER A 126 11.21 5.06 -2.94
C SER A 126 12.15 5.39 -1.80
N TYR A 127 13.45 5.31 -2.05
CA TYR A 127 14.49 5.55 -1.05
C TYR A 127 15.51 6.58 -1.54
N TRP A 128 16.04 7.37 -0.61
CA TRP A 128 17.29 8.09 -0.82
C TRP A 128 18.46 7.14 -0.58
N VAL A 129 19.27 6.95 -1.62
CA VAL A 129 20.49 6.14 -1.58
C VAL A 129 21.65 6.98 -2.09
N TYR A 130 22.86 6.76 -1.57
CA TYR A 130 24.04 7.46 -2.06
C TYR A 130 24.23 7.26 -3.57
N LYS A 131 24.55 8.34 -4.29
CA LYS A 131 24.77 8.29 -5.75
C LYS A 131 25.88 7.30 -6.13
N ASN A 132 26.97 7.31 -5.36
CA ASN A 132 28.17 6.50 -5.52
C ASN A 132 28.96 6.41 -4.20
N ASN A 133 30.09 5.69 -4.22
CA ASN A 133 30.97 5.51 -3.06
C ASN A 133 31.59 6.82 -2.57
N THR A 134 31.88 7.76 -3.46
CA THR A 134 32.43 9.08 -3.11
C THR A 134 31.44 9.89 -2.30
N ALA A 135 30.18 9.97 -2.75
CA ALA A 135 29.11 10.63 -2.00
C ALA A 135 28.89 9.97 -0.64
N LYS A 136 28.89 8.63 -0.58
CA LYS A 136 28.81 7.88 0.68
C LYS A 136 29.97 8.26 1.61
N PHE A 137 31.21 8.25 1.13
CA PHE A 137 32.37 8.63 1.93
C PHE A 137 32.25 10.04 2.52
N TRP A 138 31.84 11.01 1.70
CA TRP A 138 31.67 12.40 2.11
C TRP A 138 30.51 12.58 3.09
N PHE A 139 29.34 12.02 2.84
CA PHE A 139 28.11 12.32 3.58
C PHE A 139 27.68 11.24 4.60
N ARG A 140 28.41 10.12 4.79
CA ARG A 140 28.02 9.02 5.72
C ARG A 140 27.69 9.41 7.16
N PHE A 141 28.18 10.56 7.63
CA PHE A 141 27.96 11.03 9.00
C PHE A 141 26.84 12.08 9.10
N THR A 142 26.37 12.58 7.96
CA THR A 142 25.30 13.59 7.88
C THR A 142 24.03 13.03 7.27
N SER A 143 24.08 11.88 6.60
CA SER A 143 22.91 11.28 5.97
C SER A 143 22.81 9.78 6.23
N LYS A 144 21.57 9.30 6.29
CA LYS A 144 21.27 7.87 6.37
C LYS A 144 21.18 7.30 4.96
N ASN A 145 21.83 6.15 4.73
CA ASN A 145 21.60 5.41 3.49
C ASN A 145 20.24 4.73 3.54
N HIS A 146 19.59 4.59 2.39
CA HIS A 146 18.33 3.85 2.25
C HIS A 146 17.21 4.43 3.13
N LEU A 147 17.12 5.76 3.17
CA LEU A 147 16.06 6.49 3.88
C LEU A 147 14.76 6.44 3.06
N LEU A 148 13.67 5.96 3.65
CA LEU A 148 12.36 5.89 2.98
C LEU A 148 11.84 7.30 2.69
N ILE A 149 11.41 7.52 1.44
CA ILE A 149 10.79 8.77 0.97
C ILE A 149 9.27 8.61 0.91
N GLU A 150 8.83 7.52 0.30
CA GLU A 150 7.41 7.21 0.11
C GLU A 150 7.22 5.71 -0.09
N GLU A 151 6.06 5.23 0.33
CA GLU A 151 5.54 3.90 0.03
C GLU A 151 4.19 4.03 -0.68
N LYS A 152 4.09 3.46 -1.88
CA LYS A 152 2.83 3.40 -2.64
C LYS A 152 2.37 1.95 -2.71
N ASN A 153 1.26 1.66 -2.05
CA ASN A 153 0.60 0.36 -2.09
C ASN A 153 -0.51 0.40 -3.14
N ILE A 154 -0.35 -0.37 -4.21
CA ILE A 154 -1.33 -0.48 -5.29
C ILE A 154 -1.99 -1.85 -5.18
N PHE A 155 -3.22 -1.86 -4.67
CA PHE A 155 -4.07 -3.03 -4.59
C PHE A 155 -4.78 -3.21 -5.92
N GLU A 156 -4.32 -4.16 -6.73
CA GLU A 156 -5.00 -4.60 -7.93
C GLU A 156 -5.94 -5.74 -7.55
N VAL A 157 -7.23 -5.58 -7.78
CA VAL A 157 -8.24 -6.58 -7.42
C VAL A 157 -9.12 -6.93 -8.62
N GLN A 158 -9.46 -8.20 -8.74
CA GLN A 158 -10.36 -8.70 -9.78
C GLN A 158 -11.80 -8.21 -9.58
N LYS A 159 -12.61 -8.26 -10.65
CA LYS A 159 -14.01 -7.79 -10.68
C LYS A 159 -14.91 -8.38 -9.58
N ASN A 160 -14.64 -9.61 -9.16
CA ASN A 160 -15.41 -10.30 -8.11
C ASN A 160 -14.96 -9.97 -6.67
N TRP A 161 -14.01 -9.05 -6.49
CA TRP A 161 -13.57 -8.62 -5.16
C TRP A 161 -14.41 -7.45 -4.65
N LEU A 162 -14.80 -7.56 -3.39
CA LEU A 162 -15.46 -6.48 -2.67
C LEU A 162 -14.41 -5.65 -1.94
N VAL A 163 -14.51 -4.32 -2.04
CA VAL A 163 -13.64 -3.39 -1.33
C VAL A 163 -14.50 -2.66 -0.31
N LEU A 164 -14.41 -3.06 0.95
CA LEU A 164 -15.35 -2.66 2.00
C LEU A 164 -14.60 -2.15 3.23
N SER A 165 -15.21 -1.19 3.93
CA SER A 165 -14.72 -0.88 5.27
C SER A 165 -14.97 -2.04 6.23
N THR A 166 -14.20 -2.14 7.31
CA THR A 166 -14.41 -3.13 8.37
C THR A 166 -15.85 -3.11 8.91
N LYS A 167 -16.43 -1.90 9.06
CA LYS A 167 -17.84 -1.72 9.48
C LYS A 167 -18.83 -2.26 8.44
N GLN A 168 -18.61 -1.96 7.16
CA GLN A 168 -19.47 -2.44 6.07
C GLN A 168 -19.42 -3.96 5.93
N ALA A 169 -18.22 -4.55 6.04
CA ALA A 169 -18.03 -5.99 6.00
C ALA A 169 -18.72 -6.69 7.19
N LYS A 170 -18.62 -6.12 8.40
CA LYS A 170 -19.34 -6.63 9.58
C LYS A 170 -20.86 -6.62 9.37
N LYS A 171 -21.40 -5.48 8.92
CA LYS A 171 -22.84 -5.34 8.64
C LYS A 171 -23.33 -6.28 7.53
N LEU A 172 -22.50 -6.50 6.50
CA LEU A 172 -22.78 -7.47 5.44
C LEU A 172 -22.86 -8.90 6.00
N ALA A 173 -21.89 -9.29 6.85
CA ALA A 173 -21.89 -10.59 7.49
C ALA A 173 -23.13 -10.80 8.40
N GLU A 174 -23.51 -9.79 9.17
CA GLU A 174 -24.71 -9.80 10.00
C GLU A 174 -25.98 -10.02 9.16
N ILE A 175 -26.19 -9.22 8.11
CA ILE A 175 -27.38 -9.35 7.24
C ILE A 175 -27.44 -10.72 6.56
N VAL A 176 -26.31 -11.22 6.04
CA VAL A 176 -26.24 -12.54 5.40
C VAL A 176 -26.58 -13.64 6.40
N GLN A 177 -26.10 -13.53 7.64
CA GLN A 177 -26.36 -14.53 8.68
C GLN A 177 -27.83 -14.49 9.14
N GLU A 178 -28.38 -13.30 9.37
CA GLU A 178 -29.80 -13.11 9.76
C GLU A 178 -30.76 -13.64 8.71
N ASN A 179 -30.46 -13.43 7.42
CA ASN A 179 -31.32 -13.80 6.30
C ASN A 179 -30.96 -15.15 5.68
N LYS A 180 -30.07 -15.94 6.29
CA LYS A 180 -29.57 -17.19 5.71
C LYS A 180 -30.69 -18.15 5.30
N THR A 181 -31.69 -18.34 6.18
CA THR A 181 -32.81 -19.26 5.94
C THR A 181 -33.77 -18.74 4.88
N SER A 182 -34.13 -17.44 4.92
CA SER A 182 -34.99 -16.84 3.90
C SER A 182 -34.32 -16.86 2.53
N MET A 183 -33.02 -16.50 2.47
CA MET A 183 -32.23 -16.57 1.26
C MET A 183 -32.17 -17.98 0.67
N GLN A 184 -32.08 -19.03 1.48
CA GLN A 184 -32.10 -20.42 1.01
C GLN A 184 -33.47 -20.82 0.43
N THR A 185 -34.56 -20.39 1.05
CA THR A 185 -35.92 -20.66 0.57
C THR A 185 -36.19 -19.92 -0.73
N GLU A 186 -35.86 -18.63 -0.79
CA GLU A 186 -36.01 -17.80 -1.99
C GLU A 186 -35.11 -18.31 -3.14
N ALA A 187 -33.88 -18.75 -2.85
CA ALA A 187 -33.01 -19.38 -3.84
C ALA A 187 -33.64 -20.64 -4.44
N LYS A 188 -34.24 -21.52 -3.61
CA LYS A 188 -34.93 -22.72 -4.09
C LYS A 188 -36.09 -22.37 -5.00
N SER A 189 -36.92 -21.39 -4.61
CA SER A 189 -38.04 -20.93 -5.44
C SER A 189 -37.54 -20.38 -6.78
N PHE A 190 -36.54 -19.49 -6.75
CA PHE A 190 -35.96 -18.90 -7.95
C PHE A 190 -35.41 -19.95 -8.93
N VAL A 191 -34.68 -20.95 -8.41
CA VAL A 191 -34.16 -22.05 -9.23
C VAL A 191 -35.30 -22.88 -9.82
N GLN A 192 -36.33 -23.21 -9.04
CA GLN A 192 -37.49 -23.96 -9.52
C GLN A 192 -38.21 -23.23 -10.65
N ASP A 193 -38.42 -21.91 -10.51
CA ASP A 193 -39.06 -21.10 -11.53
C ASP A 193 -38.23 -21.05 -12.81
N LYS A 194 -36.90 -20.96 -12.70
CA LYS A 194 -35.99 -21.00 -13.86
C LYS A 194 -35.96 -22.35 -14.57
N VAL A 195 -36.02 -23.45 -13.83
CA VAL A 195 -36.12 -24.80 -14.42
C VAL A 195 -37.46 -24.99 -15.12
N LYS A 196 -38.58 -24.56 -14.52
CA LYS A 196 -39.89 -24.58 -15.16
C LYS A 196 -39.93 -23.74 -16.44
N GLU A 197 -39.36 -22.53 -16.41
CA GLU A 197 -39.25 -21.65 -17.58
C GLU A 197 -38.48 -22.34 -18.72
N ALA A 198 -37.38 -23.01 -18.39
CA ALA A 198 -36.58 -23.74 -19.37
C ALA A 198 -37.31 -24.96 -19.94
N LEU A 199 -38.02 -25.73 -19.11
CA LEU A 199 -38.81 -26.90 -19.55
C LEU A 199 -39.99 -26.50 -20.45
N MET A 200 -40.62 -25.35 -20.21
CA MET A 200 -41.66 -24.82 -21.11
C MET A 200 -41.09 -24.45 -22.49
N LYS A 201 -39.86 -23.94 -22.54
CA LYS A 201 -39.17 -23.60 -23.80
C LYS A 201 -38.62 -24.83 -24.53
N ASN A 202 -38.21 -25.86 -23.79
CA ASN A 202 -37.72 -27.11 -24.33
C ASN A 202 -38.11 -28.30 -23.44
N PRO A 203 -39.23 -29.00 -23.77
CA PRO A 203 -39.73 -30.12 -22.98
C PRO A 203 -38.81 -31.36 -22.97
N THR A 204 -37.83 -31.42 -23.88
CA THR A 204 -36.90 -32.56 -24.02
C THR A 204 -35.56 -32.35 -23.32
N LEU A 205 -35.45 -31.34 -22.44
CA LEU A 205 -34.24 -31.04 -21.68
C LEU A 205 -33.75 -32.26 -20.88
N ASN A 206 -32.57 -32.76 -21.24
CA ASN A 206 -31.91 -33.84 -20.52
C ASN A 206 -31.37 -33.39 -19.16
N GLN A 207 -30.98 -34.35 -18.33
CA GLN A 207 -30.54 -34.13 -16.96
C GLN A 207 -29.28 -33.24 -16.85
N VAL A 208 -28.36 -33.32 -17.84
CA VAL A 208 -27.14 -32.49 -17.89
C VAL A 208 -27.49 -31.03 -18.12
N ALA A 209 -28.41 -30.74 -19.02
CA ALA A 209 -28.85 -29.38 -19.30
C ALA A 209 -29.61 -28.78 -18.10
N GLN A 210 -30.46 -29.57 -17.44
CA GLN A 210 -31.13 -29.17 -16.20
C GLN A 210 -30.13 -28.83 -15.10
N GLN A 211 -29.09 -29.64 -14.90
CA GLN A 211 -28.07 -29.37 -13.90
C GLN A 211 -27.30 -28.06 -14.18
N LYS A 212 -27.01 -27.77 -15.45
CA LYS A 212 -26.37 -26.51 -15.85
C LYS A 212 -27.26 -25.30 -15.55
N ILE A 213 -28.56 -25.41 -15.81
CA ILE A 213 -29.55 -24.37 -15.48
C ILE A 213 -29.62 -24.15 -13.97
N ILE A 214 -29.65 -25.21 -13.17
CA ILE A 214 -29.67 -25.13 -11.70
C ILE A 214 -28.41 -24.40 -11.19
N GLN A 215 -27.23 -24.76 -11.68
CA GLN A 215 -25.98 -24.11 -11.30
C GLN A 215 -25.98 -22.62 -11.66
N GLN A 216 -26.41 -22.27 -12.88
CA GLN A 216 -26.45 -20.90 -13.34
C GLN A 216 -27.49 -20.07 -12.58
N ALA A 217 -28.70 -20.58 -12.39
CA ALA A 217 -29.75 -19.90 -11.64
C ALA A 217 -29.37 -19.69 -10.16
N THR A 218 -28.66 -20.65 -9.56
CA THR A 218 -28.14 -20.51 -8.19
C THR A 218 -27.08 -19.40 -8.12
N ALA A 219 -26.14 -19.38 -9.06
CA ALA A 219 -25.10 -18.34 -9.12
C ALA A 219 -25.70 -16.94 -9.36
N ASP A 220 -26.67 -16.84 -10.28
CA ASP A 220 -27.35 -15.58 -10.61
C ASP A 220 -28.11 -15.03 -9.40
N TYR A 221 -28.86 -15.89 -8.70
CA TYR A 221 -29.56 -15.49 -7.48
C TYR A 221 -28.59 -15.01 -6.39
N GLN A 222 -27.52 -15.76 -6.14
CA GLN A 222 -26.50 -15.37 -5.15
C GLN A 222 -25.87 -14.02 -5.50
N GLN A 223 -25.48 -13.81 -6.75
CA GLN A 223 -24.89 -12.54 -7.20
C GLN A 223 -25.86 -11.37 -7.04
N GLN A 224 -27.12 -11.53 -7.46
CA GLN A 224 -28.13 -10.47 -7.37
C GLN A 224 -28.44 -10.10 -5.92
N THR A 225 -28.61 -11.09 -5.05
CA THR A 225 -28.95 -10.86 -3.64
C THR A 225 -27.78 -10.24 -2.89
N ILE A 226 -26.56 -10.75 -3.08
CA ILE A 226 -25.36 -10.16 -2.47
C ILE A 226 -25.15 -8.73 -2.99
N ALA A 227 -25.34 -8.46 -4.28
CA ALA A 227 -25.23 -7.10 -4.83
C ALA A 227 -26.24 -6.13 -4.18
N LYS A 228 -27.49 -6.56 -3.96
CA LYS A 228 -28.51 -5.78 -3.26
C LYS A 228 -28.11 -5.48 -1.80
N ILE A 229 -27.59 -6.48 -1.09
CA ILE A 229 -27.14 -6.29 0.30
C ILE A 229 -25.93 -5.34 0.34
N ILE A 230 -24.96 -5.50 -0.57
CA ILE A 230 -23.80 -4.60 -0.69
C ILE A 230 -24.27 -3.16 -0.91
N ALA A 231 -25.22 -2.94 -1.83
CA ALA A 231 -25.79 -1.62 -2.07
C ALA A 231 -26.46 -1.02 -0.82
N LYS A 232 -27.03 -1.85 0.06
CA LYS A 232 -27.64 -1.40 1.33
C LYS A 232 -26.61 -1.04 2.40
N VAL A 233 -25.46 -1.73 2.44
CA VAL A 233 -24.41 -1.45 3.43
C VAL A 233 -23.43 -0.38 2.99
N THR A 234 -23.35 -0.07 1.70
CA THR A 234 -22.45 0.95 1.14
C THR A 234 -23.10 2.32 0.94
N LYS A 235 -24.43 2.42 1.04
CA LYS A 235 -25.17 3.66 1.24
C LYS A 235 -24.91 4.24 2.63
#